data_AF-A0A645CCJ7-F1
#
_entry.id   AF-A0A645CCJ7-F1
#
_cell.length_a   1.000
_cell.length_b   1.000
_cell.length_c   1.000
_cell.angle_alpha   90.00
_cell.angle_beta   90.00
_cell.angle_gamma   90.00
#
_symmetry.space_group_name_H-M   'P 1'
#
loop_
_entity.id
_entity.type
_entity.pdbx_description
1 polymer ?
#
loop_
_entity_poly.entity_id
_entity_poly.type
_entity_poly.pdbx_seq_one_letter_code
_entity_poly.pdbx_strand_id
1 'polypeptide(L)'
;MEGTGTYGAGLARMLRGHSIEVLEVNRPDRSMRRRQGKSDPTDAESAARSVLAGHATSIPKNQSRAAEAMRTVLVARCSAVNAKTQAINQLRALLVSAPQEVRERLMRIKPCDCVKHCATLRSLGESIVLQTLTNVLRLLAKRWLELQAELKILDATLKKLT
;
A
#
# COMPACT_ATOMS: atom_id res chain seq x y z
N MET A 1 -22.02 2.24 13.87
CA MET A 1 -20.54 2.35 13.99
C MET A 1 -19.95 2.73 12.66
N GLU A 2 -18.88 3.55 12.64
CA GLU A 2 -18.11 3.80 11.41
C GLU A 2 -16.90 2.87 11.32
N GLY A 3 -16.39 2.64 10.10
CA GLY A 3 -15.11 1.98 9.88
C GLY A 3 -15.10 0.53 10.36
N THR A 4 -16.22 -0.18 10.26
CA THR A 4 -16.34 -1.58 10.70
C THR A 4 -15.43 -2.51 9.87
N GLY A 5 -14.97 -2.05 8.70
CA GLY A 5 -13.95 -2.67 7.84
C GLY A 5 -12.48 -2.35 8.18
N THR A 6 -12.22 -1.42 9.09
CA THR A 6 -10.87 -0.89 9.40
C THR A 6 -10.64 -0.77 10.91
N TYR A 7 -10.64 0.43 11.47
CA TYR A 7 -10.36 0.69 12.89
C TYR A 7 -11.44 0.10 13.80
N GLY A 8 -12.69 0.02 13.35
CA GLY A 8 -13.80 -0.58 14.08
C GLY A 8 -13.93 -2.09 13.92
N ALA A 9 -13.05 -2.76 13.17
CA ALA A 9 -13.19 -4.18 12.83
C ALA A 9 -13.13 -5.11 14.05
N GLY A 10 -12.22 -4.85 15.00
CA GLY A 10 -12.11 -5.63 16.23
C GLY A 10 -13.37 -5.54 17.09
N LEU A 11 -13.86 -4.32 17.31
CA LEU A 11 -15.08 -4.07 18.10
C LEU A 11 -16.31 -4.65 17.41
N ALA A 12 -16.47 -4.46 16.10
CA ALA A 12 -17.59 -5.02 15.34
C ALA A 12 -17.62 -6.55 15.36
N ARG A 13 -16.45 -7.20 15.41
CA ARG A 13 -16.34 -8.67 15.55
C ARG A 13 -16.74 -9.13 16.96
N MET A 14 -16.24 -8.44 17.99
CA MET A 14 -16.56 -8.76 19.39
C MET A 14 -18.05 -8.61 19.67
N LEU A 15 -18.66 -7.50 19.26
CA LEU A 15 -20.09 -7.23 19.45
C LEU A 15 -20.95 -8.28 18.74
N ARG A 16 -20.66 -8.57 17.46
CA ARG A 16 -21.36 -9.64 16.74
C ARG A 16 -21.17 -11.02 17.36
N GLY A 17 -19.99 -11.29 17.93
CA GLY A 17 -19.71 -12.53 18.67
C GLY A 17 -20.56 -12.71 19.93
N HIS A 18 -21.08 -11.61 20.49
CA HIS A 18 -22.03 -11.61 21.61
C HIS A 18 -23.49 -11.43 21.14
N SER A 19 -23.78 -11.70 19.87
CA SER A 19 -25.12 -11.54 19.26
C SER A 19 -25.67 -10.11 19.32
N ILE A 20 -24.79 -9.11 19.43
CA ILE A 20 -25.18 -7.69 19.38
C ILE A 20 -25.22 -7.27 17.91
N GLU A 21 -26.35 -6.69 17.49
CA GLU A 21 -26.50 -6.15 16.15
C GLU A 21 -25.57 -4.93 15.96
N VAL A 22 -24.80 -4.96 14.88
CA VAL A 22 -23.91 -3.86 14.50
C VAL A 22 -24.34 -3.34 13.15
N LEU A 23 -24.64 -2.05 13.08
CA LEU A 23 -24.94 -1.35 11.83
C LEU A 23 -23.76 -0.44 11.46
N GLU A 24 -23.35 -0.46 10.20
CA GLU A 24 -22.35 0.44 9.65
C GLU A 24 -23.02 1.71 9.15
N VAL A 25 -22.66 2.85 9.72
CA VAL A 25 -23.15 4.14 9.25
C VAL A 25 -22.11 4.67 8.28
N ASN A 26 -22.41 4.66 6.98
CA ASN A 26 -21.58 5.36 6.02
C ASN A 26 -21.80 6.86 6.18
N ARG A 27 -20.68 7.59 6.19
CA ARG A 27 -20.57 9.04 6.37
C ARG A 27 -21.80 9.82 5.90
N PRO A 28 -22.41 10.69 6.74
CA PRO A 28 -23.53 11.53 6.33
C PRO A 28 -23.10 12.55 5.25
N ASP A 29 -24.08 13.05 4.50
CA ASP A 29 -23.93 13.95 3.36
C ASP A 29 -22.95 15.12 3.65
N ARG A 30 -22.01 15.36 2.72
CA ARG A 30 -20.93 16.34 2.87
C ARG A 30 -21.44 17.79 2.97
N SER A 31 -22.65 18.05 2.47
CA SER A 31 -23.31 19.35 2.45
C SER A 31 -23.65 19.86 3.87
N MET A 32 -24.22 19.00 4.71
CA MET A 32 -24.57 19.28 6.11
C MET A 32 -23.32 19.48 6.98
N ARG A 33 -22.25 18.71 6.70
CA ARG A 33 -21.00 18.74 7.47
C ARG A 33 -20.22 20.06 7.38
N ARG A 34 -20.43 20.86 6.33
CA ARG A 34 -19.78 22.17 6.19
C ARG A 34 -20.39 23.27 7.07
N ARG A 35 -21.62 23.11 7.56
CA ARG A 35 -22.36 24.17 8.27
C ARG A 35 -22.26 24.12 9.81
N GLN A 36 -21.96 22.96 10.40
CA GLN A 36 -22.02 22.76 11.86
C GLN A 36 -20.66 22.65 12.57
N GLY A 37 -19.56 22.59 11.81
CA GLY A 37 -18.25 22.26 12.38
C GLY A 37 -18.12 20.75 12.67
N LYS A 38 -16.88 20.26 12.72
CA LYS A 38 -16.59 18.83 12.93
C LYS A 38 -16.36 18.58 14.42
N SER A 39 -17.20 17.77 15.06
CA SER A 39 -16.91 17.24 16.39
C SER A 39 -17.43 15.80 16.51
N ASP A 40 -16.63 14.92 17.15
CA ASP A 40 -16.94 13.50 17.25
C ASP A 40 -18.27 13.19 17.98
N PRO A 41 -18.69 13.95 19.02
CA PRO A 41 -20.01 13.77 19.65
C PRO A 41 -21.18 14.03 18.70
N THR A 42 -21.10 15.10 17.89
CA THR A 42 -22.17 15.46 16.95
C THR A 42 -22.29 14.42 15.84
N ASP A 43 -21.16 13.89 15.36
CA ASP A 43 -21.11 12.81 14.38
C ASP A 43 -21.72 11.52 14.95
N ALA A 44 -21.44 11.18 16.22
CA ALA A 44 -22.01 10.01 16.90
C ALA A 44 -23.54 10.11 17.08
N GLU A 45 -24.04 11.27 17.50
CA GLU A 45 -25.49 11.51 17.65
C GLU A 45 -26.20 11.45 16.28
N SER A 46 -25.63 12.09 15.25
CA SER A 46 -26.18 12.06 13.90
C SER A 46 -26.26 10.62 13.36
N ALA A 47 -25.23 9.82 13.60
CA ALA A 47 -25.21 8.41 13.24
C ALA A 47 -26.31 7.61 13.95
N ALA A 48 -26.50 7.83 15.26
CA ALA A 48 -27.57 7.17 16.02
C ALA A 48 -28.97 7.55 15.52
N ARG A 49 -29.21 8.85 15.26
CA ARG A 49 -30.48 9.33 14.70
C ARG A 49 -30.76 8.76 13.31
N SER A 50 -29.73 8.63 12.46
CA SER A 50 -29.87 8.04 11.12
C SER A 50 -30.26 6.56 11.17
N VAL A 51 -29.73 5.81 12.14
CA VAL A 51 -30.12 4.41 12.39
C VAL A 51 -31.57 4.33 12.89
N LEU A 52 -31.93 5.13 13.89
CA LEU A 52 -33.29 5.16 14.45
C LEU A 52 -34.35 5.55 13.40
N ALA A 53 -34.01 6.48 12.50
CA ALA A 53 -34.87 6.89 11.40
C ALA A 53 -34.95 5.88 10.24
N GLY A 54 -34.24 4.75 10.32
CA GLY A 54 -34.20 3.72 9.27
C GLY A 54 -33.43 4.14 8.01
N HIS A 55 -32.68 5.24 8.06
CA HIS A 55 -31.90 5.72 6.92
C HIS A 55 -30.54 5.01 6.79
N ALA A 56 -29.97 4.54 7.91
CA ALA A 56 -28.72 3.78 7.92
C ALA A 56 -28.97 2.30 8.27
N THR A 57 -29.23 1.49 7.24
CA THR A 57 -29.50 0.04 7.34
C THR A 57 -28.32 -0.83 6.88
N SER A 58 -27.15 -0.23 6.60
CA SER A 58 -26.03 -0.97 6.04
C SER A 58 -25.46 -1.94 7.06
N ILE A 59 -25.66 -3.23 6.80
CA ILE A 59 -25.04 -4.31 7.57
C ILE A 59 -23.54 -4.31 7.25
N PRO A 60 -22.65 -4.22 8.25
CA PRO A 60 -21.21 -4.32 8.08
C PRO A 60 -20.88 -5.55 7.24
N LYS A 61 -20.16 -5.37 6.12
CA LYS A 61 -19.75 -6.49 5.26
C LYS A 61 -19.18 -7.60 6.12
N ASN A 62 -19.67 -8.82 5.90
CA ASN A 62 -19.19 -9.97 6.64
C ASN A 62 -17.70 -10.14 6.31
N GLN A 63 -16.86 -9.87 7.31
CA GLN A 63 -15.42 -10.11 7.24
C GLN A 63 -15.22 -11.61 7.34
N SER A 64 -15.60 -12.35 6.29
CA SER A 64 -15.27 -13.77 6.21
C SER A 64 -13.76 -13.89 6.38
N ARG A 65 -13.30 -14.97 7.03
CA ARG A 65 -11.86 -15.23 7.21
C ARG A 65 -11.09 -15.11 5.89
N ALA A 66 -11.73 -15.48 4.77
CA ALA A 66 -11.19 -15.32 3.42
C ALA A 66 -11.06 -13.86 2.95
N ALA A 67 -12.08 -13.01 3.21
CA ALA A 67 -12.03 -11.59 2.85
C ALA A 67 -10.96 -10.83 3.66
N GLU A 68 -10.79 -11.16 4.94
CA GLU A 68 -9.71 -10.61 5.76
C GLU A 68 -8.33 -11.10 5.31
N ALA A 69 -8.19 -12.38 4.98
CA ALA A 69 -6.94 -12.92 4.43
C ALA A 69 -6.57 -12.21 3.12
N MET A 70 -7.52 -12.04 2.20
CA MET A 70 -7.29 -11.29 0.95
C MET A 70 -6.89 -9.83 1.22
N ARG A 71 -7.59 -9.13 2.12
CA ARG A 71 -7.27 -7.74 2.47
C ARG A 71 -5.84 -7.61 2.98
N THR A 72 -5.41 -8.51 3.87
CA THR A 72 -4.05 -8.52 4.43
C THR A 72 -2.99 -8.67 3.33
N VAL A 73 -3.19 -9.61 2.40
CA VAL A 73 -2.26 -9.83 1.29
C VAL A 73 -2.26 -8.64 0.32
N LEU A 74 -3.41 -8.04 0.03
CA LEU A 74 -3.51 -6.87 -0.84
C LEU A 74 -2.80 -5.64 -0.27
N VAL A 75 -2.86 -5.43 1.05
CA VAL A 75 -2.13 -4.33 1.72
C VAL A 75 -0.63 -4.48 1.50
N ALA A 76 -0.08 -5.66 1.79
CA ALA A 76 1.34 -5.94 1.57
C ALA A 76 1.73 -5.78 0.09
N ARG A 77 0.90 -6.31 -0.83
CA ARG A 77 1.14 -6.24 -2.27
C ARG A 77 1.19 -4.81 -2.78
N CYS A 78 0.23 -3.96 -2.42
CA CYS A 78 0.24 -2.55 -2.81
C CYS A 78 1.49 -1.82 -2.30
N SER A 79 1.90 -2.09 -1.05
CA SER A 79 3.15 -1.55 -0.51
C SER A 79 4.36 -1.96 -1.34
N ALA A 80 4.49 -3.26 -1.64
CA ALA A 80 5.61 -3.80 -2.43
C ALA A 80 5.64 -3.25 -3.87
N VAL A 81 4.48 -3.09 -4.53
CA VAL A 81 4.38 -2.45 -5.87
C VAL A 81 4.90 -1.01 -5.84
N ASN A 82 4.49 -0.23 -4.84
CA ASN A 82 4.90 1.17 -4.70
C ASN A 82 6.39 1.28 -4.40
N ALA A 83 6.91 0.50 -3.44
CA ALA A 83 8.32 0.47 -3.10
C ALA A 83 9.19 0.04 -4.28
N LYS A 84 8.74 -0.95 -5.08
CA LYS A 84 9.46 -1.43 -6.26
C LYS A 84 9.53 -0.35 -7.33
N THR A 85 8.43 0.36 -7.54
CA THR A 85 8.36 1.50 -8.47
C THR A 85 9.28 2.64 -8.02
N GLN A 86 9.30 2.94 -6.72
CA GLN A 86 10.21 3.94 -6.16
C GLN A 86 11.69 3.55 -6.36
N ALA A 87 12.05 2.29 -6.13
CA ALA A 87 13.42 1.81 -6.30
C ALA A 87 13.94 1.99 -7.74
N ILE A 88 13.15 1.64 -8.76
CA ILE A 88 13.57 1.84 -10.16
C ILE A 88 13.63 3.32 -10.53
N ASN A 89 12.71 4.14 -10.03
CA ASN A 89 12.71 5.58 -10.30
C ASN A 89 13.95 6.26 -9.70
N GLN A 90 14.31 5.92 -8.46
CA GLN A 90 15.54 6.41 -7.82
C GLN A 90 16.80 5.96 -8.58
N LEU A 91 16.86 4.69 -8.98
CA LEU A 91 17.98 4.15 -9.75
C LEU A 91 18.14 4.90 -11.08
N ARG A 92 17.04 5.09 -11.82
CA ARG A 92 17.07 5.83 -13.09
C ARG A 92 17.40 7.30 -12.91
N ALA A 93 16.89 7.95 -11.86
CA ALA A 93 17.21 9.35 -11.58
C ALA A 93 18.71 9.55 -11.37
N LEU A 94 19.39 8.64 -10.66
CA LEU A 94 20.84 8.67 -10.50
C LEU A 94 21.57 8.47 -11.83
N LEU A 95 21.08 7.61 -12.72
CA LEU A 95 21.66 7.42 -14.05
C LEU A 95 21.47 8.63 -14.96
N VAL A 96 20.36 9.37 -14.82
CA VAL A 96 20.08 10.59 -15.59
C VAL A 96 21.09 11.70 -15.28
N SER A 97 21.64 11.77 -14.07
CA SER A 97 22.68 12.75 -13.70
C SER A 97 24.10 12.18 -13.66
N ALA A 98 24.27 10.87 -13.87
CA ALA A 98 25.59 10.23 -13.93
C ALA A 98 26.42 10.67 -15.15
N PRO A 99 27.76 10.52 -15.13
CA PRO A 99 28.60 10.72 -16.30
C PRO A 99 28.11 9.93 -17.53
N GLN A 100 28.36 10.46 -18.72
CA GLN A 100 27.80 9.93 -19.97
C GLN A 100 28.16 8.46 -20.18
N GLU A 101 29.40 8.07 -19.90
CA GLU A 101 29.91 6.71 -20.06
C GLU A 101 29.19 5.73 -19.12
N VAL A 102 28.87 6.18 -17.89
CA VAL A 102 28.11 5.39 -16.92
C VAL A 102 26.67 5.21 -17.39
N ARG A 103 26.06 6.29 -17.88
CA ARG A 103 24.67 6.28 -18.37
C ARG A 103 24.53 5.34 -19.56
N GLU A 104 25.40 5.43 -20.56
CA GLU A 104 25.37 4.55 -21.74
C GLU A 104 25.58 3.08 -21.38
N ARG A 105 26.47 2.81 -20.43
CA ARG A 105 26.76 1.46 -19.95
C ARG A 105 25.57 0.82 -19.22
N LEU A 106 24.83 1.59 -18.41
CA LEU A 106 23.83 1.03 -17.48
C LEU A 106 22.38 1.29 -17.85
N MET A 107 22.07 2.41 -18.51
CA MET A 107 20.69 2.79 -18.82
C MET A 107 20.11 1.83 -19.86
N ARG A 108 18.93 1.27 -19.56
CA ARG A 108 18.18 0.37 -20.44
C ARG A 108 16.70 0.73 -20.46
N ILE A 109 16.07 0.54 -21.62
CA ILE A 109 14.63 0.78 -21.83
C ILE A 109 13.81 -0.10 -20.87
N LYS A 110 14.14 -1.40 -20.80
CA LYS A 110 13.48 -2.35 -19.91
C LYS A 110 14.00 -2.19 -18.46
N PRO A 111 13.13 -1.94 -17.47
CA PRO A 111 13.52 -1.81 -16.06
C PRO A 111 14.30 -3.02 -15.54
N CYS A 112 13.86 -4.23 -15.87
CA CYS A 112 14.47 -5.48 -15.42
C CYS A 112 15.94 -5.58 -15.85
N ASP A 113 16.25 -5.17 -17.07
CA ASP A 113 17.61 -5.29 -17.63
C ASP A 113 18.55 -4.26 -17.02
N CYS A 114 18.04 -3.04 -16.80
CA CYS A 114 18.74 -1.97 -16.08
C CYS A 114 19.09 -2.42 -14.65
N VAL A 115 18.10 -2.93 -13.92
CA VAL A 115 18.26 -3.42 -12.55
C VAL A 115 19.26 -4.58 -12.49
N LYS A 116 19.16 -5.57 -13.38
CA LYS A 116 20.09 -6.70 -13.41
C LYS A 116 21.54 -6.24 -13.62
N HIS A 117 21.78 -5.34 -14.56
CA HIS A 117 23.11 -4.78 -14.81
C HIS A 117 23.66 -4.04 -13.58
N CYS A 118 22.85 -3.19 -12.94
CA CYS A 118 23.24 -2.47 -11.73
C CYS A 118 23.48 -3.41 -10.54
N ALA A 119 22.71 -4.49 -10.41
CA ALA A 119 22.86 -5.47 -9.33
C ALA A 119 24.19 -6.23 -9.40
N THR A 120 24.69 -6.51 -10.61
CA THR A 120 25.96 -7.21 -10.85
C THR A 120 27.16 -6.28 -10.98
N LEU A 121 26.96 -4.97 -10.82
CA LEU A 121 28.02 -3.98 -11.01
C LEU A 121 29.12 -4.16 -9.95
N ARG A 122 30.37 -4.34 -10.40
CA ARG A 122 31.53 -4.45 -9.50
C ARG A 122 32.12 -3.08 -9.16
N SER A 123 32.44 -2.29 -10.17
CA SER A 123 32.97 -0.93 -10.04
C SER A 123 32.65 -0.08 -11.28
N LEU A 124 32.42 1.21 -11.06
CA LEU A 124 32.37 2.25 -12.10
C LEU A 124 33.67 3.05 -12.22
N GLY A 125 34.60 2.88 -11.29
CA GLY A 125 35.86 3.61 -11.23
C GLY A 125 36.35 3.75 -9.78
N GLU A 126 37.52 4.36 -9.62
CA GLU A 126 38.21 4.45 -8.33
C GLU A 126 37.87 5.70 -7.53
N SER A 127 37.29 6.72 -8.16
CA SER A 127 36.92 7.95 -7.44
C SER A 127 35.82 7.69 -6.41
N ILE A 128 35.86 8.43 -5.29
CA ILE A 128 34.88 8.28 -4.21
C ILE A 128 33.43 8.45 -4.70
N VAL A 129 33.21 9.33 -5.66
CA VAL A 129 31.90 9.57 -6.30
C VAL A 129 31.43 8.33 -7.06
N LEU A 130 32.31 7.72 -7.87
CA LEU A 130 31.98 6.53 -8.66
C LEU A 130 31.81 5.28 -7.78
N GLN A 131 32.61 5.14 -6.72
CA GLN A 131 32.45 4.08 -5.73
C GLN A 131 31.10 4.20 -5.00
N THR A 132 30.75 5.42 -4.56
CA THR A 132 29.46 5.70 -3.91
C THR A 132 28.29 5.39 -4.85
N LEU A 133 28.36 5.90 -6.08
CA LEU A 133 27.34 5.62 -7.10
C LEU A 133 27.20 4.12 -7.37
N THR A 134 28.31 3.40 -7.47
CA THR A 134 28.33 1.93 -7.66
C THR A 134 27.56 1.24 -6.53
N ASN A 135 27.86 1.59 -5.28
CA ASN A 135 27.23 0.98 -4.11
C ASN A 135 25.74 1.29 -4.03
N VAL A 136 25.36 2.56 -4.24
CA VAL A 136 23.95 2.98 -4.20
C VAL A 136 23.13 2.32 -5.31
N LEU A 137 23.62 2.30 -6.55
CA LEU A 137 22.95 1.64 -7.67
C LEU A 137 22.76 0.14 -7.39
N ARG A 138 23.77 -0.52 -6.82
CA ARG A 138 23.70 -1.94 -6.45
C ARG A 138 22.65 -2.20 -5.37
N LEU A 139 22.58 -1.36 -4.34
CA LEU A 139 21.59 -1.49 -3.26
C LEU A 139 20.16 -1.27 -3.76
N LEU A 140 19.91 -0.23 -4.56
CA LEU A 140 18.60 0.01 -5.16
C LEU A 140 18.18 -1.12 -6.09
N ALA A 141 19.11 -1.66 -6.88
CA ALA A 141 18.86 -2.78 -7.76
C ALA A 141 18.51 -4.07 -6.99
N LYS A 142 19.25 -4.38 -5.92
CA LYS A 142 18.96 -5.52 -5.04
C LYS A 142 17.59 -5.38 -4.38
N ARG A 143 17.27 -4.20 -3.82
CA ARG A 143 15.94 -3.91 -3.25
C ARG A 143 14.82 -4.15 -4.28
N TRP A 144 15.00 -3.72 -5.52
CA TRP A 144 14.01 -3.96 -6.57
C TRP A 144 13.81 -5.46 -6.84
N LEU A 145 14.89 -6.25 -6.85
CA LEU A 145 14.83 -7.70 -7.07
C LEU A 145 14.14 -8.43 -5.91
N GLU A 146 14.42 -8.02 -4.67
CA GLU A 146 13.76 -8.54 -3.47
C GLU A 146 12.26 -8.26 -3.50
N LEU A 147 11.86 -7.02 -3.78
CA LEU A 147 10.45 -6.63 -3.91
C LEU A 147 9.77 -7.36 -5.07
N GLN A 148 10.48 -7.63 -6.17
CA GLN A 148 9.96 -8.43 -7.27
C GLN A 148 9.73 -9.89 -6.87
N ALA A 149 10.59 -10.46 -6.02
CA ALA A 149 10.41 -11.80 -5.47
C ALA A 149 9.25 -11.84 -4.47
N GLU A 150 9.16 -10.85 -3.58
CA GLU A 150 8.05 -10.67 -2.64
C GLU A 150 6.70 -10.60 -3.36
N LEU A 151 6.61 -9.82 -4.44
CA LEU A 151 5.38 -9.74 -5.24
C LEU A 151 4.94 -11.09 -5.82
N LYS A 152 5.88 -11.94 -6.24
CA LYS A 152 5.55 -13.30 -6.73
C LYS A 152 4.96 -14.16 -5.61
N ILE A 153 5.47 -14.04 -4.39
CA ILE A 153 4.97 -14.76 -3.22
C ILE A 153 3.55 -14.28 -2.88
N LEU A 154 3.33 -12.96 -2.87
CA LEU A 154 2.02 -12.37 -2.58
C LEU A 154 0.99 -12.71 -3.67
N ASP A 155 1.37 -12.65 -4.95
CA ASP A 155 0.50 -13.05 -6.07
C ASP A 155 0.14 -14.54 -6.00
N ALA A 156 1.08 -15.42 -5.65
CA ALA A 156 0.81 -16.84 -5.44
C ALA A 156 -0.11 -17.08 -4.24
N THR A 157 0.02 -16.27 -3.18
CA THR A 157 -0.86 -16.34 -2.01
C THR A 157 -2.27 -15.88 -2.37
N LEU A 158 -2.43 -14.80 -3.14
CA LEU A 158 -3.73 -14.34 -3.63
C LEU A 158 -4.43 -15.43 -4.47
N LYS A 159 -3.70 -16.09 -5.38
CA LYS A 159 -4.24 -17.18 -6.20
C LYS A 159 -4.74 -18.39 -5.38
N LYS A 160 -4.28 -18.57 -4.14
CA LYS A 160 -4.79 -19.64 -3.26
C LYS A 160 -6.07 -19.26 -2.52
N LEU A 161 -6.39 -17.97 -2.48
CA LEU A 161 -7.57 -17.41 -1.81
C LEU A 161 -8.74 -17.13 -2.76
N THR A 162 -8.50 -17.23 -4.07
CA THR A 162 -9.45 -17.04 -5.17
C THR A 162 -9.62 -18.32 -5.96
#